data_AF-N1WVK7-F1
#
_entry.id   AF-N1WVK7-F1
#
_cell.length_a   1.000
_cell.length_b   1.000
_cell.length_c   1.000
_cell.angle_alpha   90.00
_cell.angle_beta   90.00
_cell.angle_gamma   90.00
#
_symmetry.space_group_name_H-M   'P 1'
#
loop_
_entity.id
_entity.type
_entity.pdbx_description
1 polymer ?
#
loop_
_entity_poly.entity_id
_entity_poly.type
_entity_poly.pdbx_seq_one_letter_code
_entity_poly.pdbx_strand_id
1 'polypeptide(L)'
;MWSGYHEIPYYYCDATDYGSDPRDDTNNPNPGGGGGGSGNGDGTSPDDTPITVLIPPGEECENPPPGDLNGDCKLDAYEVCLLQGNSKEVCECVADRGTVEECLQDIKCERLNRLVQTDGLGSDILPVVNQLRTKLGAGNNEWSMSYKNVWSEEGRKNVTDDDGLQEGPSDERSPFNYTTTWIGQIHSHPEGKLAVPSWLDIRALKLLHTESYDVFNDEVFIMVVAPNNITYALRVDNIQTLIDKIDADMQNAKGNNDDEKRKYIKEEMREDYSNSSNLEKTFLELFGDYGISFYEATDATLSNWKQLELDENDNETVTETPCN
;
A
#
# COMPACT_ATOMS: atom_id res chain seq x y z
N MET A 1 -32.91 -13.95 17.11
CA MET A 1 -32.16 -15.23 17.13
C MET A 1 -31.84 -15.59 15.70
N TRP A 2 -30.63 -15.26 15.26
CA TRP A 2 -30.09 -15.67 13.97
C TRP A 2 -28.82 -16.48 14.24
N SER A 3 -28.75 -17.59 13.54
CA SER A 3 -27.88 -18.75 13.74
C SER A 3 -26.50 -18.56 13.11
N GLY A 4 -25.47 -18.82 13.92
CA GLY A 4 -24.27 -19.60 13.58
C GLY A 4 -23.35 -19.07 12.47
N TYR A 5 -22.31 -18.33 12.85
CA TYR A 5 -21.08 -18.28 12.07
C TYR A 5 -20.33 -19.61 12.24
N HIS A 6 -19.91 -20.20 11.11
CA HIS A 6 -18.95 -21.29 11.08
C HIS A 6 -17.54 -20.68 11.14
N GLU A 7 -16.81 -20.98 12.23
CA GLU A 7 -15.35 -20.81 12.28
C GLU A 7 -14.71 -21.76 11.26
N ILE A 8 -13.87 -21.23 10.37
CA ILE A 8 -12.86 -22.03 9.66
C ILE A 8 -11.52 -21.73 10.34
N PRO A 9 -10.98 -22.66 11.14
CA PRO A 9 -9.73 -22.45 11.84
C PRO A 9 -8.56 -22.86 10.94
N TYR A 10 -7.78 -21.85 10.52
CA TYR A 10 -6.38 -21.92 10.08
C TYR A 10 -6.02 -22.68 8.79
N TYR A 11 -5.24 -22.03 7.92
CA TYR A 11 -4.33 -22.70 6.99
C TYR A 11 -3.00 -22.95 7.70
N TYR A 12 -2.57 -24.22 7.68
CA TYR A 12 -1.30 -24.71 8.20
C TYR A 12 -0.30 -24.75 7.04
N CYS A 13 0.74 -23.91 7.08
CA CYS A 13 1.88 -24.02 6.19
C CYS A 13 2.90 -24.95 6.86
N ASP A 14 3.03 -26.17 6.34
CA ASP A 14 4.06 -27.10 6.79
C ASP A 14 5.40 -26.72 6.15
N ALA A 15 6.46 -26.69 6.96
CA ALA A 15 7.79 -26.32 6.52
C ALA A 15 8.40 -27.46 5.70
N THR A 16 8.97 -27.11 4.54
CA THR A 16 9.84 -28.01 3.78
C THR A 16 11.09 -28.31 4.61
N ASP A 17 11.20 -29.55 5.09
CA ASP A 17 12.41 -30.08 5.71
C ASP A 17 13.41 -30.48 4.62
N TYR A 18 14.45 -29.67 4.45
CA TYR A 18 15.67 -30.07 3.76
C TYR A 18 16.58 -30.79 4.75
N GLY A 19 16.69 -32.11 4.60
CA GLY A 19 17.93 -32.81 4.90
C GLY A 19 17.79 -34.11 5.67
N SER A 20 17.90 -35.24 4.97
CA SER A 20 18.98 -36.22 5.21
C SER A 20 18.85 -37.42 4.27
N ASP A 21 19.88 -37.63 3.45
CA ASP A 21 20.24 -38.96 2.93
C ASP A 21 21.01 -39.68 4.04
N PRO A 22 20.65 -40.94 4.40
CA PRO A 22 21.55 -42.01 3.98
C PRO A 22 20.85 -43.36 3.69
N ARG A 23 21.37 -44.02 2.64
CA ARG A 23 21.55 -45.49 2.46
C ARG A 23 20.33 -46.29 1.98
N ASP A 24 20.43 -46.87 0.78
CA ASP A 24 21.08 -48.17 0.46
C ASP A 24 20.11 -49.33 0.68
N ASP A 25 19.55 -49.89 -0.41
CA ASP A 25 19.77 -51.29 -0.76
C ASP A 25 18.90 -51.73 -1.97
N THR A 26 19.60 -52.18 -3.01
CA THR A 26 19.35 -53.41 -3.81
C THR A 26 18.04 -53.60 -4.60
N ASN A 27 18.16 -53.64 -5.94
CA ASN A 27 18.00 -54.84 -6.79
C ASN A 27 17.54 -54.51 -8.24
N ASN A 28 18.50 -54.49 -9.17
CA ASN A 28 18.62 -55.25 -10.45
C ASN A 28 17.37 -55.86 -11.13
N PRO A 29 17.31 -56.16 -12.47
CA PRO A 29 18.22 -55.88 -13.59
C PRO A 29 17.58 -55.33 -14.90
N ASN A 30 18.46 -54.83 -15.79
CA ASN A 30 18.53 -54.82 -17.28
C ASN A 30 17.59 -55.82 -18.06
N PRO A 31 17.35 -55.74 -19.41
CA PRO A 31 18.24 -55.15 -20.45
C PRO A 31 17.63 -54.55 -21.75
N GLY A 32 18.48 -53.88 -22.53
CA GLY A 32 18.37 -53.77 -24.01
C GLY A 32 18.58 -52.33 -24.50
N GLY A 33 19.75 -51.96 -25.04
CA GLY A 33 20.15 -52.15 -26.45
C GLY A 33 19.86 -50.85 -27.21
N GLY A 34 20.68 -50.24 -28.07
CA GLY A 34 21.93 -50.55 -28.75
C GLY A 34 21.99 -49.64 -30.00
N GLY A 35 23.17 -49.14 -30.36
CA GLY A 35 23.45 -48.44 -31.64
C GLY A 35 23.10 -46.94 -31.63
N GLY A 36 23.95 -46.00 -32.04
CA GLY A 36 25.03 -46.04 -33.02
C GLY A 36 24.59 -45.27 -34.27
N GLY A 37 25.09 -44.05 -34.48
CA GLY A 37 24.75 -43.25 -35.67
C GLY A 37 25.43 -41.88 -35.71
N SER A 38 26.57 -41.82 -36.39
CA SER A 38 27.30 -40.60 -36.76
C SER A 38 26.65 -39.96 -37.99
N GLY A 39 26.60 -38.63 -38.05
CA GLY A 39 26.10 -37.91 -39.22
C GLY A 39 26.47 -36.42 -39.20
N ASN A 40 27.62 -36.11 -39.79
CA ASN A 40 27.98 -34.77 -40.26
C ASN A 40 26.99 -34.29 -41.33
N GLY A 41 26.63 -33.01 -41.30
CA GLY A 41 25.84 -32.36 -42.35
C GLY A 41 25.87 -30.84 -42.19
N ASP A 42 26.96 -30.25 -42.65
CA ASP A 42 27.14 -28.83 -42.91
C ASP A 42 26.25 -28.39 -44.09
N GLY A 43 25.66 -27.20 -44.03
CA GLY A 43 24.68 -26.74 -45.01
C GLY A 43 24.13 -25.35 -44.71
N THR A 44 24.99 -24.34 -44.82
CA THR A 44 24.62 -22.92 -44.86
C THR A 44 23.71 -22.60 -46.05
N SER A 45 22.56 -21.99 -45.82
CA SER A 45 21.83 -21.18 -46.81
C SER A 45 21.10 -20.03 -46.11
N PRO A 46 21.37 -18.76 -46.42
CA PRO A 46 20.66 -17.62 -45.85
C PRO A 46 19.61 -17.14 -46.86
N ASP A 47 18.33 -17.41 -46.59
CA ASP A 47 17.21 -16.73 -47.26
C ASP A 47 15.92 -16.95 -46.44
N ASP A 48 15.90 -16.41 -45.21
CA ASP A 48 14.66 -16.31 -44.44
C ASP A 48 13.94 -15.00 -44.83
N THR A 49 13.10 -15.10 -45.85
CA THR A 49 12.00 -14.14 -46.03
C THR A 49 11.11 -14.16 -44.79
N PRO A 50 10.64 -13.01 -44.26
CA PRO A 50 9.73 -13.00 -43.12
C PRO A 50 8.42 -13.70 -43.51
N ILE A 51 8.21 -14.89 -42.96
CA ILE A 51 6.95 -15.62 -43.06
C ILE A 51 5.92 -14.82 -42.27
N THR A 52 4.99 -14.19 -42.97
CA THR A 52 3.76 -13.66 -42.36
C THR A 52 2.77 -14.82 -42.30
N VAL A 53 2.58 -15.41 -41.12
CA VAL A 53 1.55 -16.42 -40.88
C VAL A 53 0.23 -15.71 -40.64
N LEU A 54 -0.74 -15.91 -41.54
CA LEU A 54 -2.14 -15.58 -41.30
C LEU A 54 -2.74 -16.72 -40.47
N ILE A 55 -2.87 -16.52 -39.16
CA ILE A 55 -3.58 -17.45 -38.28
C ILE A 55 -5.08 -17.27 -38.52
N PRO A 56 -5.82 -18.34 -38.90
CA PRO A 56 -7.27 -18.27 -39.06
C PRO A 56 -7.93 -18.00 -37.69
N PRO A 57 -8.99 -17.16 -37.63
CA PRO A 57 -9.69 -16.91 -36.37
C PRO A 57 -10.41 -18.19 -35.92
N GLY A 58 -9.95 -18.79 -34.82
CA GLY A 58 -10.64 -19.90 -34.16
C GLY A 58 -9.80 -21.16 -33.86
N GLU A 59 -8.48 -21.15 -34.00
CA GLU A 59 -7.66 -22.18 -33.37
C GLU A 59 -7.47 -21.82 -31.89
N GLU A 60 -8.09 -22.61 -31.00
CA GLU A 60 -7.83 -22.55 -29.57
C GLU A 60 -6.34 -22.74 -29.32
N CYS A 61 -5.74 -21.88 -28.50
CA CYS A 61 -4.33 -22.00 -28.15
C CYS A 61 -4.09 -23.34 -27.45
N GLU A 62 -3.47 -24.31 -28.11
CA GLU A 62 -3.17 -25.60 -27.46
C GLU A 62 -2.19 -25.42 -26.28
N ASN A 63 -1.38 -24.36 -26.29
CA ASN A 63 -0.46 -24.00 -25.22
C ASN A 63 -0.36 -22.46 -25.08
N PRO A 64 -1.31 -21.80 -24.39
CA PRO A 64 -1.25 -20.36 -24.18
C PRO A 64 0.02 -19.98 -23.38
N PRO A 65 0.65 -18.84 -23.68
CA PRO A 65 1.78 -18.36 -22.89
C PRO A 65 1.32 -18.08 -21.44
N PRO A 66 2.18 -18.28 -20.43
CA PRO A 66 1.83 -17.96 -19.04
C PRO A 66 1.35 -16.51 -18.92
N GLY A 67 0.15 -16.32 -18.37
CA GLY A 67 -0.49 -15.00 -18.18
C GLY A 67 -1.48 -14.58 -19.26
N ASP A 68 -1.66 -15.37 -20.32
CA ASP A 68 -2.77 -15.19 -21.27
C ASP A 68 -4.09 -15.58 -20.58
N LEU A 69 -4.91 -14.57 -20.28
CA LEU A 69 -6.16 -14.70 -19.52
C LEU A 69 -7.36 -14.93 -20.44
N ASN A 70 -7.25 -14.57 -21.71
CA ASN A 70 -8.36 -14.61 -22.65
C ASN A 70 -8.25 -15.76 -23.69
N GLY A 71 -7.10 -16.42 -23.76
CA GLY A 71 -6.82 -17.59 -24.60
C GLY A 71 -6.54 -17.27 -26.07
N ASP A 72 -6.17 -16.03 -26.41
CA ASP A 72 -5.94 -15.59 -27.79
C ASP A 72 -4.49 -15.82 -28.30
N CYS A 73 -3.68 -16.52 -27.51
CA CYS A 73 -2.26 -16.79 -27.74
C CYS A 73 -1.38 -15.54 -27.78
N LYS A 74 -1.84 -14.40 -27.26
CA LYS A 74 -1.06 -13.17 -27.18
C LYS A 74 -1.16 -12.65 -25.76
N LEU A 75 -0.12 -11.94 -25.33
CA LEU A 75 -0.18 -11.15 -24.12
C LEU A 75 -0.49 -9.72 -24.55
N ASP A 76 -1.64 -9.20 -24.14
CA ASP A 76 -1.94 -7.79 -24.30
C ASP A 76 -1.26 -6.94 -23.21
N ALA A 77 -1.40 -5.61 -23.29
CA ALA A 77 -0.77 -4.71 -22.34
C ALA A 77 -1.28 -4.90 -20.90
N TYR A 78 -2.54 -5.33 -20.73
CA TYR A 78 -3.14 -5.60 -19.43
C TYR A 78 -2.54 -6.87 -18.81
N GLU A 79 -2.43 -7.94 -19.59
CA GLU A 79 -1.87 -9.23 -19.16
C GLU A 79 -0.39 -9.13 -18.83
N VAL A 80 0.40 -8.41 -19.65
CA VAL A 80 1.81 -8.11 -19.35
C VAL A 80 1.93 -7.32 -18.05
N CYS A 81 1.07 -6.32 -17.83
CA CYS A 81 1.07 -5.53 -16.62
C CYS A 81 0.77 -6.37 -15.36
N LEU A 82 -0.21 -7.28 -15.43
CA LEU A 82 -0.53 -8.18 -14.32
C LEU A 82 0.61 -9.17 -14.02
N LEU A 83 1.26 -9.69 -15.06
CA LEU A 83 2.44 -10.57 -14.91
C LEU A 83 3.61 -9.88 -14.20
N GLN A 84 3.70 -8.55 -14.29
CA GLN A 84 4.68 -7.75 -13.56
C GLN A 84 4.29 -7.50 -12.09
N GLY A 85 3.14 -8.03 -11.65
CA GLY A 85 2.67 -7.94 -10.26
C GLY A 85 1.84 -6.70 -9.94
N ASN A 86 1.45 -5.91 -10.96
CA ASN A 86 0.62 -4.73 -10.76
C ASN A 86 -0.84 -5.11 -10.45
N SER A 87 -1.59 -4.18 -9.85
CA SER A 87 -3.01 -4.37 -9.59
C SER A 87 -3.82 -4.34 -10.88
N LYS A 88 -5.00 -4.95 -10.85
CA LYS A 88 -5.96 -4.92 -11.95
C LYS A 88 -6.30 -3.48 -12.39
N GLU A 89 -6.48 -2.57 -11.43
CA GLU A 89 -6.82 -1.16 -11.68
C GLU A 89 -5.71 -0.46 -12.50
N VAL A 90 -4.44 -0.67 -12.11
CA VAL A 90 -3.27 -0.15 -12.86
C VAL A 90 -3.26 -0.71 -14.28
N CYS A 91 -3.49 -2.01 -14.42
CA CYS A 91 -3.43 -2.66 -15.72
C CYS A 91 -4.58 -2.28 -16.65
N GLU A 92 -5.77 -2.01 -16.11
CA GLU A 92 -6.89 -1.47 -16.88
C GLU A 92 -6.53 -0.09 -17.47
N CYS A 93 -5.90 0.78 -16.67
CA CYS A 93 -5.42 2.08 -17.16
C CYS A 93 -4.30 1.94 -18.23
N VAL A 94 -3.36 1.02 -18.05
CA VAL A 94 -2.29 0.78 -19.03
C VAL A 94 -2.85 0.29 -20.37
N ALA A 95 -3.89 -0.54 -20.34
CA ALA A 95 -4.57 -1.02 -21.54
C ALA A 95 -5.18 0.13 -22.37
N ASP A 96 -5.60 1.20 -21.71
CA ASP A 96 -6.18 2.42 -22.31
C ASP A 96 -5.13 3.43 -22.81
N ARG A 97 -3.85 3.01 -22.89
CA ARG A 97 -2.66 3.73 -23.43
C ARG A 97 -1.89 4.60 -22.44
N GLY A 98 -2.07 4.43 -21.14
CA GLY A 98 -1.17 5.00 -20.12
C GLY A 98 0.13 4.21 -19.96
N THR A 99 1.17 4.83 -19.44
CA THR A 99 2.31 4.11 -18.85
C THR A 99 1.94 3.59 -17.45
N VAL A 100 2.64 2.56 -16.95
CA VAL A 100 2.41 2.04 -15.59
C VAL A 100 2.56 3.14 -14.54
N GLU A 101 3.55 4.02 -14.71
CA GLU A 101 3.85 5.11 -13.79
C GLU A 101 2.76 6.18 -13.79
N GLU A 102 2.31 6.63 -14.97
CA GLU A 102 1.16 7.55 -15.09
C GLU A 102 -0.09 6.95 -14.45
N CYS A 103 -0.39 5.67 -14.72
CA CYS A 103 -1.55 4.99 -14.17
C CYS A 103 -1.48 4.84 -12.65
N LEU A 104 -0.31 4.50 -12.10
CA LEU A 104 -0.10 4.45 -10.66
C LEU A 104 -0.34 5.82 -10.02
N GLN A 105 0.20 6.88 -10.64
CA GLN A 105 0.05 8.24 -10.14
C GLN A 105 -1.42 8.71 -10.19
N ASP A 106 -2.11 8.45 -11.30
CA ASP A 106 -3.53 8.78 -11.45
C ASP A 106 -4.37 8.05 -10.41
N ILE A 107 -4.14 6.75 -10.21
CA ILE A 107 -4.86 5.94 -9.21
C ILE A 107 -4.60 6.45 -7.79
N LYS A 108 -3.36 6.80 -7.46
CA LYS A 108 -2.98 7.38 -6.15
C LYS A 108 -3.75 8.68 -5.88
N CYS A 109 -3.72 9.62 -6.82
CA CYS A 109 -4.44 10.88 -6.70
C CYS A 109 -5.98 10.68 -6.72
N GLU A 110 -6.51 9.76 -7.53
CA GLU A 110 -7.95 9.43 -7.56
C GLU A 110 -8.42 8.85 -6.23
N ARG A 111 -7.62 7.98 -5.61
CA ARG A 111 -7.88 7.42 -4.28
C ARG A 111 -7.94 8.53 -3.22
N LEU A 112 -7.05 9.51 -3.25
CA LEU A 112 -7.14 10.68 -2.38
C LEU A 112 -8.37 11.53 -2.71
N ASN A 113 -8.64 11.79 -3.99
CA ASN A 113 -9.79 12.60 -4.42
C ASN A 113 -11.12 12.01 -3.96
N ARG A 114 -11.28 10.69 -4.04
CA ARG A 114 -12.46 10.00 -3.53
C ARG A 114 -12.63 10.22 -2.02
N LEU A 115 -11.54 10.22 -1.24
CA LEU A 115 -11.59 10.46 0.20
C LEU A 115 -12.11 11.86 0.54
N VAL A 116 -11.70 12.88 -0.22
CA VAL A 116 -12.00 14.29 0.07
C VAL A 116 -13.32 14.79 -0.52
N GLN A 117 -13.93 14.01 -1.43
CA GLN A 117 -15.24 14.33 -2.00
C GLN A 117 -16.35 14.32 -0.94
N THR A 118 -17.37 15.13 -1.18
CA THR A 118 -18.55 15.27 -0.31
C THR A 118 -19.76 14.47 -0.82
N ASP A 119 -19.54 13.57 -1.78
CA ASP A 119 -20.59 12.75 -2.35
C ASP A 119 -20.92 11.53 -1.47
N GLY A 120 -21.72 10.59 -1.96
CA GLY A 120 -22.10 9.40 -1.20
C GLY A 120 -20.95 8.43 -0.92
N LEU A 121 -19.83 8.55 -1.65
CA LEU A 121 -18.67 7.64 -1.57
C LEU A 121 -17.52 8.24 -0.78
N GLY A 122 -17.38 9.57 -0.78
CA GLY A 122 -16.35 10.26 -0.01
C GLY A 122 -16.63 10.37 1.49
N SER A 123 -15.60 10.78 2.23
CA SER A 123 -15.64 10.85 3.70
C SER A 123 -16.03 12.23 4.24
N ASP A 124 -16.29 13.23 3.38
CA ASP A 124 -16.60 14.62 3.78
C ASP A 124 -15.69 15.10 4.92
N ILE A 125 -14.38 15.09 4.67
CA ILE A 125 -13.37 15.32 5.73
C ILE A 125 -13.24 16.79 6.15
N LEU A 126 -13.64 17.72 5.28
CA LEU A 126 -13.38 19.15 5.47
C LEU A 126 -14.02 19.71 6.75
N PRO A 127 -15.29 19.39 7.11
CA PRO A 127 -15.87 19.77 8.39
C PRO A 127 -15.07 19.27 9.60
N VAL A 128 -14.46 18.08 9.54
CA VAL A 128 -13.66 17.52 10.63
C VAL A 128 -12.31 18.22 10.72
N VAL A 129 -11.63 18.41 9.59
CA VAL A 129 -10.36 19.16 9.53
C VAL A 129 -10.54 20.57 10.08
N ASN A 130 -11.62 21.26 9.71
CA ASN A 130 -11.91 22.60 10.23
C ASN A 130 -12.19 22.62 11.74
N GLN A 131 -12.82 21.59 12.29
CA GLN A 131 -12.97 21.44 13.75
C GLN A 131 -11.62 21.23 14.43
N LEU A 132 -10.77 20.37 13.90
CA LEU A 132 -9.43 20.09 14.44
C LEU A 132 -8.51 21.32 14.38
N ARG A 133 -8.61 22.16 13.34
CA ARG A 133 -7.86 23.43 13.26
C ARG A 133 -8.13 24.36 14.44
N THR A 134 -9.31 24.29 15.04
CA THR A 134 -9.63 25.07 16.26
C THR A 134 -8.96 24.55 17.54
N LYS A 135 -8.28 23.40 17.47
CA LYS A 135 -7.67 22.69 18.60
C LYS A 135 -6.14 22.71 18.58
N LEU A 136 -5.51 23.44 17.67
CA LEU A 136 -4.05 23.44 17.45
C LEU A 136 -3.23 24.34 18.39
N GLY A 137 -3.83 24.89 19.45
CA GLY A 137 -3.11 25.78 20.37
C GLY A 137 -1.95 25.11 21.09
N ALA A 138 -0.88 25.87 21.36
CA ALA A 138 0.30 25.37 22.07
C ALA A 138 -0.07 24.78 23.45
N GLY A 139 0.44 23.58 23.73
CA GLY A 139 0.19 22.85 24.98
C GLY A 139 -1.18 22.17 25.06
N ASN A 140 -1.98 22.19 23.98
CA ASN A 140 -3.17 21.35 23.88
C ASN A 140 -2.77 19.88 23.70
N ASN A 141 -3.63 18.98 24.15
CA ASN A 141 -3.56 17.58 23.75
C ASN A 141 -3.93 17.43 22.27
N GLU A 142 -3.56 16.31 21.68
CA GLU A 142 -4.05 15.95 20.34
C GLU A 142 -5.54 15.64 20.40
N TRP A 143 -6.27 16.03 19.35
CA TRP A 143 -7.67 15.68 19.15
C TRP A 143 -7.77 14.80 17.93
N SER A 144 -8.76 13.91 17.89
CA SER A 144 -8.98 13.05 16.74
C SER A 144 -10.44 12.78 16.44
N MET A 145 -10.67 12.33 15.22
CA MET A 145 -11.92 11.78 14.74
C MET A 145 -11.61 10.49 13.97
N SER A 146 -12.25 9.40 14.38
CA SER A 146 -12.14 8.13 13.67
C SER A 146 -13.26 7.99 12.63
N TYR A 147 -12.99 7.24 11.57
CA TYR A 147 -13.89 7.00 10.45
C TYR A 147 -14.17 5.51 10.33
N LYS A 148 -15.46 5.18 10.22
CA LYS A 148 -15.94 3.82 9.97
C LYS A 148 -16.72 3.76 8.67
N ASN A 149 -16.66 2.60 8.05
CA ASN A 149 -17.45 2.27 6.90
C ASN A 149 -18.77 1.63 7.34
N VAL A 150 -19.90 2.11 6.81
CA VAL A 150 -21.24 1.61 7.10
C VAL A 150 -22.00 1.26 5.83
N TRP A 151 -22.83 0.23 5.91
CA TRP A 151 -23.78 -0.14 4.86
C TRP A 151 -25.10 0.61 5.05
N SER A 152 -25.55 1.30 4.01
CA SER A 152 -26.82 2.02 3.96
C SER A 152 -27.64 1.59 2.73
N GLU A 153 -28.89 2.09 2.61
CA GLU A 153 -29.72 1.84 1.42
C GLU A 153 -29.11 2.42 0.14
N GLU A 154 -28.31 3.48 0.25
CA GLU A 154 -27.58 4.11 -0.86
C GLU A 154 -26.25 3.42 -1.18
N GLY A 155 -25.95 2.34 -0.44
CA GLY A 155 -24.70 1.60 -0.55
C GLY A 155 -23.74 1.89 0.59
N ARG A 156 -22.45 1.73 0.28
CA ARG A 156 -21.36 1.86 1.23
C ARG A 156 -21.01 3.34 1.46
N LYS A 157 -20.84 3.74 2.72
CA LYS A 157 -20.45 5.12 3.06
C LYS A 157 -19.46 5.17 4.22
N ASN A 158 -18.54 6.13 4.15
CA ASN A 158 -17.67 6.49 5.25
C ASN A 158 -18.33 7.54 6.14
N VAL A 159 -18.36 7.25 7.43
CA VAL A 159 -18.97 8.12 8.44
C VAL A 159 -18.04 8.29 9.61
N THR A 160 -18.13 9.44 10.26
CA THR A 160 -17.42 9.72 11.51
C THR A 160 -17.91 8.84 12.65
N ASP A 161 -17.08 8.69 13.68
CA ASP A 161 -17.48 8.11 14.96
C ASP A 161 -18.66 8.88 15.57
N ASP A 162 -19.58 8.15 16.21
CA ASP A 162 -20.75 8.72 16.88
C ASP A 162 -20.35 9.49 18.16
N ASP A 163 -19.19 9.16 18.73
CA ASP A 163 -18.61 9.84 19.89
C ASP A 163 -18.06 11.24 19.55
N GLY A 164 -17.95 11.58 18.27
CA GLY A 164 -17.47 12.89 17.84
C GLY A 164 -15.95 13.08 17.99
N LEU A 165 -15.51 14.34 18.08
CA LEU A 165 -14.10 14.67 18.31
C LEU A 165 -13.69 14.23 19.71
N GLN A 166 -12.60 13.46 19.81
CA GLN A 166 -12.07 12.94 21.06
C GLN A 166 -10.73 13.57 21.40
N GLU A 167 -10.57 14.03 22.64
CA GLU A 167 -9.30 14.51 23.17
C GLU A 167 -8.42 13.33 23.59
N GLY A 168 -7.14 13.39 23.23
CA GLY A 168 -6.14 12.41 23.56
C GLY A 168 -5.50 12.60 24.93
N PRO A 169 -4.77 11.59 25.42
CA PRO A 169 -4.14 11.63 26.73
C PRO A 169 -2.92 12.56 26.81
N SER A 170 -2.38 13.01 25.66
CA SER A 170 -1.24 13.93 25.60
C SER A 170 -1.21 14.71 24.28
N ASP A 171 -0.22 15.58 24.15
CA ASP A 171 0.10 16.38 22.96
C ASP A 171 0.94 15.63 21.90
N GLU A 172 0.94 14.29 21.98
CA GLU A 172 1.66 13.35 21.08
C GLU A 172 0.90 12.01 20.94
N ARG A 173 -0.36 11.97 21.39
CA ARG A 173 -1.21 10.76 21.36
C ARG A 173 -2.67 11.16 21.25
N SER A 174 -3.37 10.57 20.28
CA SER A 174 -4.82 10.56 20.15
C SER A 174 -5.42 9.21 20.61
N PRO A 175 -6.73 9.16 20.92
CA PRO A 175 -7.48 7.90 20.97
C PRO A 175 -7.49 7.28 19.57
N PHE A 176 -7.41 5.95 19.49
CA PHE A 176 -7.32 5.25 18.20
C PHE A 176 -8.24 4.04 18.19
N ASN A 177 -9.14 4.01 17.21
CA ASN A 177 -10.09 2.93 16.99
C ASN A 177 -9.69 2.14 15.74
N TYR A 178 -9.55 0.84 15.90
CA TYR A 178 -9.26 -0.08 14.80
C TYR A 178 -9.99 -1.40 15.06
N THR A 179 -10.81 -1.82 14.10
CA THR A 179 -11.53 -3.10 14.02
C THR A 179 -12.01 -3.23 12.58
N THR A 180 -12.78 -4.28 12.28
CA THR A 180 -13.26 -4.64 10.94
C THR A 180 -13.99 -3.56 10.16
N THR A 181 -14.58 -2.55 10.82
CA THR A 181 -15.31 -1.47 10.15
C THR A 181 -14.58 -0.13 10.15
N TRP A 182 -13.49 0.03 10.90
CA TRP A 182 -12.75 1.30 10.93
C TRP A 182 -11.82 1.39 9.73
N ILE A 183 -11.82 2.54 9.08
CA ILE A 183 -11.04 2.77 7.85
C ILE A 183 -10.12 3.98 7.96
N GLY A 184 -10.31 4.87 8.94
CA GLY A 184 -9.41 6.01 9.00
C GLY A 184 -9.46 6.79 10.29
N GLN A 185 -8.51 7.69 10.41
CA GLN A 185 -8.46 8.68 11.48
C GLN A 185 -7.88 9.99 10.97
N ILE A 186 -8.49 11.09 11.40
CA ILE A 186 -7.91 12.43 11.28
C ILE A 186 -7.59 12.91 12.69
N HIS A 187 -6.37 13.33 12.95
CA HIS A 187 -5.97 13.87 14.25
C HIS A 187 -5.15 15.15 14.10
N SER A 188 -4.99 15.89 15.20
CA SER A 188 -4.29 17.16 15.22
C SER A 188 -2.89 17.04 15.79
N HIS A 189 -1.91 17.73 15.21
CA HIS A 189 -0.61 18.00 15.83
C HIS A 189 -0.58 19.46 16.33
N PRO A 190 -0.61 19.71 17.65
CA PRO A 190 -0.65 21.06 18.22
C PRO A 190 0.58 21.92 17.90
N GLU A 191 0.46 23.24 18.07
CA GLU A 191 1.57 24.18 17.91
C GLU A 191 2.76 23.83 18.82
N GLY A 192 3.96 23.85 18.24
CA GLY A 192 5.20 23.43 18.91
C GLY A 192 5.51 21.93 18.80
N LYS A 193 4.67 21.15 18.08
CA LYS A 193 4.95 19.76 17.70
C LYS A 193 5.36 19.65 16.23
N LEU A 194 5.80 18.45 15.85
CA LEU A 194 6.14 18.14 14.46
C LEU A 194 4.87 18.17 13.62
N ALA A 195 4.89 18.82 12.46
CA ALA A 195 3.69 18.91 11.61
C ALA A 195 3.42 17.61 10.85
N VAL A 196 4.46 16.86 10.51
CA VAL A 196 4.40 15.60 9.74
C VAL A 196 3.98 14.41 10.60
N PRO A 197 3.45 13.33 9.99
CA PRO A 197 3.12 12.11 10.72
C PRO A 197 4.33 11.46 11.40
N SER A 198 4.06 10.78 12.50
CA SER A 198 5.03 10.02 13.28
C SER A 198 5.03 8.54 12.89
N TRP A 199 6.02 7.79 13.39
CA TRP A 199 6.03 6.33 13.27
C TRP A 199 4.78 5.66 13.87
N LEU A 200 4.18 6.25 14.92
CA LEU A 200 2.95 5.71 15.50
C LEU A 200 1.77 5.85 14.53
N ASP A 201 1.75 6.88 13.69
CA ASP A 201 0.71 7.10 12.68
C ASP A 201 0.82 6.08 11.55
N ILE A 202 2.06 5.77 11.13
CA ILE A 202 2.32 4.73 10.13
C ILE A 202 1.94 3.35 10.68
N ARG A 203 2.25 3.07 11.95
CA ARG A 203 1.79 1.85 12.63
C ARG A 203 0.27 1.80 12.76
N ALA A 204 -0.38 2.93 13.03
CA ALA A 204 -1.85 3.02 13.08
C ALA A 204 -2.46 2.73 11.72
N LEU A 205 -1.86 3.23 10.64
CA LEU A 205 -2.27 2.94 9.26
C LEU A 205 -2.19 1.44 8.95
N LYS A 206 -1.09 0.77 9.34
CA LYS A 206 -0.97 -0.71 9.26
C LYS A 206 -2.13 -1.38 9.97
N LEU A 207 -2.40 -1.02 11.23
CA LEU A 207 -3.45 -1.64 12.03
C LEU A 207 -4.84 -1.43 11.44
N LEU A 208 -5.16 -0.23 10.96
CA LEU A 208 -6.43 0.02 10.27
C LEU A 208 -6.58 -0.92 9.07
N HIS A 209 -5.55 -1.02 8.23
CA HIS A 209 -5.62 -1.82 7.03
C HIS A 209 -5.64 -3.33 7.28
N THR A 210 -4.90 -3.84 8.27
CA THR A 210 -4.88 -5.29 8.54
C THR A 210 -6.11 -5.77 9.30
N GLU A 211 -6.77 -4.88 10.04
CA GLU A 211 -7.90 -5.24 10.89
C GLU A 211 -9.25 -4.91 10.24
N SER A 212 -9.28 -4.06 9.20
CA SER A 212 -10.47 -3.79 8.39
C SER A 212 -10.85 -4.98 7.51
N TYR A 213 -12.11 -5.05 7.08
CA TYR A 213 -12.47 -5.98 6.00
C TYR A 213 -11.74 -5.63 4.71
N ASP A 214 -11.27 -6.64 3.97
CA ASP A 214 -10.49 -6.45 2.73
C ASP A 214 -11.14 -5.50 1.73
N VAL A 215 -12.47 -5.54 1.64
CA VAL A 215 -13.25 -4.69 0.75
C VAL A 215 -13.13 -3.19 1.09
N PHE A 216 -12.67 -2.84 2.29
CA PHE A 216 -12.46 -1.46 2.76
C PHE A 216 -10.99 -1.00 2.66
N ASN A 217 -10.05 -1.87 2.31
CA ASN A 217 -8.63 -1.56 2.35
C ASN A 217 -8.26 -0.36 1.44
N ASP A 218 -8.90 -0.24 0.28
CA ASP A 218 -8.73 0.90 -0.64
C ASP A 218 -9.27 2.22 -0.10
N GLU A 219 -9.94 2.23 1.05
CA GLU A 219 -10.44 3.42 1.75
C GLU A 219 -9.62 3.73 3.00
N VAL A 220 -8.57 2.97 3.30
CA VAL A 220 -7.78 3.18 4.51
C VAL A 220 -6.92 4.44 4.42
N PHE A 221 -6.95 5.27 5.48
CA PHE A 221 -6.17 6.51 5.55
C PHE A 221 -5.83 6.92 7.00
N ILE A 222 -4.75 7.69 7.14
CA ILE A 222 -4.49 8.53 8.32
C ILE A 222 -4.27 9.96 7.84
N MET A 223 -4.80 10.95 8.57
CA MET A 223 -4.55 12.36 8.29
C MET A 223 -4.12 13.10 9.55
N VAL A 224 -3.23 14.06 9.34
CA VAL A 224 -2.68 14.94 10.37
C VAL A 224 -3.04 16.37 10.03
N VAL A 225 -3.66 17.08 10.97
CA VAL A 225 -3.98 18.51 10.85
C VAL A 225 -3.00 19.30 11.72
N ALA A 226 -2.24 20.21 11.11
CA ALA A 226 -1.18 20.97 11.75
C ALA A 226 -1.41 22.49 11.61
N PRO A 227 -0.67 23.34 12.36
CA PRO A 227 -0.74 24.79 12.23
C PRO A 227 -0.48 25.28 10.80
N ASN A 228 -0.84 26.54 10.52
CA ASN A 228 -0.67 27.19 9.21
C ASN A 228 -1.48 26.54 8.07
N ASN A 229 -2.63 25.94 8.41
CA ASN A 229 -3.53 25.24 7.49
C ASN A 229 -2.97 23.96 6.85
N ILE A 230 -1.79 23.51 7.27
CA ILE A 230 -1.15 22.29 6.77
C ILE A 230 -1.99 21.09 7.18
N THR A 231 -2.25 20.21 6.23
CA THR A 231 -2.89 18.91 6.45
C THR A 231 -2.15 17.86 5.64
N TYR A 232 -1.69 16.80 6.29
CA TYR A 232 -1.08 15.66 5.61
C TYR A 232 -2.05 14.48 5.55
N ALA A 233 -1.87 13.63 4.54
CA ALA A 233 -2.55 12.35 4.42
C ALA A 233 -1.56 11.23 4.12
N LEU A 234 -1.81 10.06 4.71
CA LEU A 234 -1.13 8.81 4.42
C LEU A 234 -2.12 7.80 3.86
N ARG A 235 -1.72 7.11 2.79
CA ARG A 235 -2.46 5.99 2.19
C ARG A 235 -1.55 4.79 2.01
N VAL A 236 -2.12 3.59 2.00
CA VAL A 236 -1.38 2.35 1.77
C VAL A 236 -1.32 2.07 0.27
N ASP A 237 -0.11 1.92 -0.24
CA ASP A 237 0.15 1.49 -1.63
C ASP A 237 0.43 -0.01 -1.69
N ASN A 238 1.20 -0.51 -0.72
CA ASN A 238 1.59 -1.91 -0.62
C ASN A 238 1.58 -2.36 0.85
N ILE A 239 0.52 -3.04 1.25
CA ILE A 239 0.33 -3.49 2.63
C ILE A 239 1.43 -4.46 3.09
N GLN A 240 1.93 -5.33 2.22
CA GLN A 240 2.97 -6.28 2.61
C GLN A 240 4.28 -5.54 2.94
N THR A 241 4.66 -4.56 2.12
CA THR A 241 5.83 -3.71 2.37
C THR A 241 5.69 -2.96 3.69
N LEU A 242 4.50 -2.40 3.95
CA LEU A 242 4.21 -1.70 5.20
C LEU A 242 4.31 -2.62 6.42
N ILE A 243 3.76 -3.84 6.32
CA ILE A 243 3.85 -4.86 7.39
C ILE A 243 5.31 -5.18 7.67
N ASP A 244 6.07 -5.52 6.63
CA ASP A 244 7.46 -5.97 6.73
C ASP A 244 8.36 -4.88 7.33
N LYS A 245 8.18 -3.62 6.91
CA LYS A 245 8.94 -2.47 7.42
C LYS A 245 8.66 -2.18 8.89
N ILE A 246 7.38 -2.15 9.29
CA ILE A 246 7.01 -1.95 10.70
C ILE A 246 7.50 -3.10 11.58
N ASP A 247 7.46 -4.34 11.09
CA ASP A 247 7.95 -5.49 11.85
C ASP A 247 9.48 -5.50 11.95
N ALA A 248 10.17 -5.09 10.89
CA ALA A 248 11.63 -4.88 10.91
C ALA A 248 12.03 -3.80 11.92
N ASP A 249 11.34 -2.66 11.98
CA ASP A 249 11.60 -1.62 12.98
C ASP A 249 11.47 -2.17 14.40
N MET A 250 10.38 -2.89 14.67
CA MET A 250 10.13 -3.50 15.98
C MET A 250 11.15 -4.58 16.33
N GLN A 251 11.65 -5.34 15.36
CA GLN A 251 12.67 -6.37 15.59
C GLN A 251 14.04 -5.74 15.89
N ASN A 252 14.39 -4.67 15.18
CA ASN A 252 15.70 -4.00 15.27
C ASN A 252 15.78 -2.97 16.41
N ALA A 253 14.64 -2.48 16.91
CA ALA A 253 14.58 -1.52 18.00
C ALA A 253 15.17 -2.08 19.31
N LYS A 254 15.92 -1.22 20.02
CA LYS A 254 16.44 -1.53 21.35
C LYS A 254 15.29 -1.58 22.37
N GLY A 255 15.34 -2.55 23.28
CA GLY A 255 14.36 -2.71 24.35
C GLY A 255 14.00 -4.18 24.58
N ASN A 256 13.54 -4.50 25.80
CA ASN A 256 13.19 -5.87 26.20
C ASN A 256 11.71 -6.19 25.98
N ASN A 257 10.88 -5.18 25.70
CA ASN A 257 9.45 -5.30 25.48
C ASN A 257 8.99 -4.25 24.45
N ASP A 258 7.76 -4.38 23.98
CA ASP A 258 7.20 -3.51 22.94
C ASP A 258 7.14 -2.04 23.35
N ASP A 259 6.91 -1.73 24.63
CA ASP A 259 6.87 -0.34 25.10
C ASP A 259 8.26 0.33 25.02
N GLU A 260 9.30 -0.38 25.46
CA GLU A 260 10.69 0.08 25.37
C GLU A 260 11.11 0.25 23.91
N LYS A 261 10.75 -0.69 23.05
CA LYS A 261 11.05 -0.65 21.60
C LYS A 261 10.37 0.52 20.90
N ARG A 262 9.06 0.72 21.16
CA ARG A 262 8.33 1.88 20.63
C ARG A 262 8.92 3.19 21.11
N LYS A 263 9.31 3.27 22.39
CA LYS A 263 9.96 4.45 22.94
C LYS A 263 11.29 4.72 22.23
N TYR A 264 12.10 3.69 22.01
CA TYR A 264 13.37 3.82 21.28
C TYR A 264 13.16 4.34 19.85
N ILE A 265 12.23 3.76 19.08
CA ILE A 265 11.92 4.22 17.72
C ILE A 265 11.47 5.68 17.72
N LYS A 266 10.59 6.06 18.66
CA LYS A 266 10.16 7.46 18.82
C LYS A 266 11.31 8.42 19.11
N GLU A 267 12.29 7.99 19.92
CA GLU A 267 13.45 8.81 20.28
C GLU A 267 14.40 9.01 19.10
N GLU A 268 14.71 7.95 18.33
CA GLU A 268 15.55 8.06 17.12
C GLU A 268 14.88 8.94 16.07
N MET A 269 13.59 8.71 15.78
CA MET A 269 12.81 9.55 14.86
C MET A 269 12.82 11.03 15.29
N ARG A 270 12.71 11.30 16.60
CA ARG A 270 12.75 12.67 17.12
C ARG A 270 14.13 13.31 16.94
N GLU A 271 15.20 12.54 17.08
CA GLU A 271 16.57 13.00 16.81
C GLU A 271 16.72 13.41 15.35
N ASP A 272 16.30 12.57 14.41
CA ASP A 272 16.34 12.85 12.97
C ASP A 272 15.58 14.14 12.62
N TYR A 273 14.34 14.28 13.11
CA TYR A 273 13.56 15.50 12.89
C TYR A 273 14.18 16.74 13.55
N SER A 274 14.79 16.60 14.74
CA SER A 274 15.43 17.72 15.42
C SER A 274 16.66 18.25 14.69
N ASN A 275 17.32 17.41 13.90
CA ASN A 275 18.48 17.76 13.09
C ASN A 275 18.08 18.22 11.69
N SER A 276 16.81 18.08 11.33
CA SER A 276 16.30 18.40 10.00
C SER A 276 15.94 19.87 9.82
N SER A 277 16.17 20.38 8.62
CA SER A 277 15.66 21.66 8.14
C SER A 277 14.40 21.53 7.27
N ASN A 278 14.01 20.31 6.91
CA ASN A 278 12.87 20.01 6.05
C ASN A 278 12.20 18.71 6.55
N LEU A 279 11.06 18.86 7.23
CA LEU A 279 10.40 17.75 7.91
C LEU A 279 9.80 16.76 6.91
N GLU A 280 9.27 17.24 5.79
CA GLU A 280 8.69 16.42 4.72
C GLU A 280 9.77 15.54 4.08
N LYS A 281 10.93 16.13 3.78
CA LYS A 281 12.08 15.38 3.27
C LYS A 281 12.49 14.29 4.26
N THR A 282 12.67 14.64 5.54
CA THR A 282 13.08 13.67 6.57
C THR A 282 12.02 12.59 6.78
N PHE A 283 10.73 12.91 6.70
CA PHE A 283 9.66 11.92 6.71
C PHE A 283 9.82 10.92 5.55
N LEU A 284 10.07 11.42 4.33
CA LEU A 284 10.22 10.57 3.15
C LEU A 284 11.53 9.76 3.17
N GLU A 285 12.62 10.30 3.70
CA GLU A 285 13.87 9.55 3.90
C GLU A 285 13.69 8.39 4.89
N LEU A 286 12.89 8.60 5.93
CA LEU A 286 12.61 7.57 6.94
C LEU A 286 11.58 6.54 6.48
N PHE A 287 10.52 6.98 5.80
CA PHE A 287 9.29 6.20 5.63
C PHE A 287 8.78 6.14 4.19
N GLY A 288 9.39 6.82 3.23
CA GLY A 288 8.93 6.86 1.83
C GLY A 288 8.92 5.48 1.16
N ASP A 289 9.75 4.54 1.63
CA ASP A 289 9.81 3.17 1.12
C ASP A 289 8.94 2.17 1.91
N TYR A 290 8.03 2.64 2.77
CA TYR A 290 7.16 1.80 3.59
C TYR A 290 5.92 1.30 2.83
N GLY A 291 5.86 1.50 1.51
CA GLY A 291 4.69 1.15 0.72
C GLY A 291 3.49 2.05 1.04
N ILE A 292 3.75 3.33 1.30
CA ILE A 292 2.76 4.36 1.60
C ILE A 292 2.92 5.55 0.67
N SER A 293 1.81 6.22 0.35
CA SER A 293 1.83 7.52 -0.30
C SER A 293 1.63 8.64 0.72
N PHE A 294 2.38 9.73 0.56
CA PHE A 294 2.35 10.91 1.42
C PHE A 294 1.83 12.11 0.65
N TYR A 295 0.81 12.78 1.20
CA TYR A 295 0.17 13.92 0.56
C TYR A 295 0.09 15.12 1.50
N GLU A 296 0.09 16.33 0.93
CA GLU A 296 -0.06 17.59 1.64
C GLU A 296 -1.13 18.48 0.98
N ALA A 297 -1.94 19.13 1.81
CA ALA A 297 -2.69 20.33 1.45
C ALA A 297 -2.33 21.48 2.41
N THR A 298 -2.23 22.69 1.88
CA THR A 298 -1.80 23.88 2.63
C THR A 298 -2.88 24.97 2.68
N ASP A 299 -4.03 24.73 2.05
CA ASP A 299 -5.13 25.67 2.01
C ASP A 299 -6.27 25.30 2.98
N ALA A 300 -7.09 26.29 3.32
CA ALA A 300 -8.20 26.08 4.25
C ALA A 300 -9.30 25.17 3.68
N THR A 301 -9.38 25.02 2.36
CA THR A 301 -10.44 24.25 1.69
C THR A 301 -10.00 22.86 1.23
N LEU A 302 -8.73 22.48 1.45
CA LEU A 302 -8.16 21.20 1.02
C LEU A 302 -8.27 21.00 -0.51
N SER A 303 -8.14 22.10 -1.26
CA SER A 303 -8.28 22.13 -2.72
C SER A 303 -6.95 22.09 -3.45
N ASN A 304 -5.82 21.97 -2.75
CA ASN A 304 -4.47 21.98 -3.34
C ASN A 304 -3.60 20.79 -2.89
N TRP A 305 -4.18 19.60 -2.91
CA TRP A 305 -3.48 18.38 -2.57
C TRP A 305 -2.34 18.11 -3.53
N LYS A 306 -1.18 17.79 -2.97
CA LYS A 306 -0.01 17.34 -3.71
C LYS A 306 0.51 16.05 -3.08
N GLN A 307 0.89 15.10 -3.92
CA GLN A 307 1.72 13.98 -3.49
C GLN A 307 3.16 14.44 -3.34
N LEU A 308 3.81 14.00 -2.27
CA LEU A 308 5.18 14.34 -1.93
C LEU A 308 6.06 13.09 -2.07
N GLU A 309 7.14 13.20 -2.84
CA GLU A 309 8.11 12.11 -3.07
C GLU A 309 9.54 12.66 -3.03
N LEU A 310 10.53 11.79 -2.84
CA LEU A 310 11.94 12.20 -3.05
C LEU A 310 12.23 12.18 -4.54
N ASP A 311 12.96 13.17 -5.06
CA ASP A 311 13.44 13.13 -6.44
C ASP A 311 14.39 11.95 -6.61
N GLU A 312 14.06 11.00 -7.49
CA GLU A 312 14.88 9.82 -7.77
C GLU A 312 16.29 10.17 -8.28
N ASN A 313 16.47 11.36 -8.85
CA ASN A 313 17.74 11.85 -9.36
C ASN A 313 18.50 12.70 -8.33
N ASP A 314 17.79 13.19 -7.31
CA ASP A 314 18.32 14.05 -6.25
C ASP A 314 17.54 13.89 -4.94
N ASN A 315 17.89 12.87 -4.16
CA ASN A 315 17.29 12.58 -2.85
C ASN A 315 17.41 13.74 -1.83
N GLU A 316 18.03 14.87 -2.20
CA GLU A 316 18.03 16.11 -1.42
C GLU A 316 16.75 16.95 -1.60
N THR A 317 15.94 16.69 -2.62
CA THR A 317 14.75 17.49 -2.94
C THR A 317 13.47 16.69 -2.86
N VAL A 318 12.39 17.35 -2.43
CA VAL A 318 11.04 16.81 -2.42
C VAL A 318 10.35 17.26 -3.70
N THR A 319 9.88 16.30 -4.50
CA THR A 319 9.02 16.56 -5.65
C THR A 319 7.57 16.66 -5.20
N GLU A 320 6.84 17.57 -5.82
CA GLU A 320 5.43 17.79 -5.54
C GLU A 320 4.60 17.55 -6.80
N THR A 321 3.72 16.55 -6.78
CA THR A 321 2.83 16.23 -7.90
C THR A 321 1.38 16.62 -7.53
N PRO A 322 0.76 17.59 -8.21
CA PRO A 322 -0.63 17.98 -7.94
C PRO A 322 -1.61 16.80 -8.11
N CYS A 323 -2.54 16.65 -7.18
CA CYS A 323 -3.59 15.62 -7.21
C CYS A 323 -5.00 16.19 -7.46
N ASN A 324 -5.17 17.50 -7.59
CA ASN A 324 -6.44 18.18 -7.83
C ASN A 324 -6.29 19.53 -8.55
#